data_AF-A0A679HWK1-F1
#
_entry.id   AF-A0A679HWK1-F1
#
_cell.length_a   1.000
_cell.length_b   1.000
_cell.length_c   1.000
_cell.angle_alpha   90.00
_cell.angle_beta   90.00
_cell.angle_gamma   90.00
#
_symmetry.space_group_name_H-M   'P 1'
#
loop_
_entity.id
_entity.type
_entity.pdbx_description
1 polymer ?
#
loop_
_entity_poly.entity_id
_entity_poly.type
_entity_poly.pdbx_seq_one_letter_code
_entity_poly.pdbx_strand_id
1 'polypeptide(L)'
;MLSLDGLHPLSMGARVSFKDGKSSVTDGPYVETKEILGGYWMIQVKSKDEAIQWASHCPASDNEIIEIRQVQELSDFPEDVQKVASKFEELQGRANRAR
;
A
#
# COMPACT_ATOMS: atom_id res chain seq x y z
N MET A 1 -12.10 -5.21 -8.54
CA MET A 1 -10.90 -4.35 -8.67
C MET A 1 -11.16 -3.08 -7.90
N LEU A 2 -10.20 -2.67 -7.06
CA LEU A 2 -10.29 -1.49 -6.19
C LEU A 2 -9.40 -0.35 -6.69
N SER A 3 -8.21 -0.66 -7.21
CA SER A 3 -7.34 0.31 -7.90
C SER A 3 -6.46 -0.38 -8.96
N LEU A 4 -6.01 0.41 -9.93
CA LEU A 4 -5.12 0.00 -11.02
C LEU A 4 -4.34 1.23 -11.50
N ASP A 5 -3.25 1.55 -10.80
CA ASP A 5 -2.55 2.82 -10.99
C ASP A 5 -1.08 2.61 -11.33
N GLY A 6 -0.61 3.31 -12.36
CA GLY A 6 0.81 3.45 -12.67
C GLY A 6 1.45 4.57 -11.84
N LEU A 7 2.75 4.45 -11.58
CA LEU A 7 3.55 5.45 -10.90
C LEU A 7 4.44 6.20 -11.88
N HIS A 8 4.65 7.49 -11.62
CA HIS A 8 5.63 8.27 -12.38
C HIS A 8 7.06 7.79 -12.13
N PRO A 9 8.01 8.10 -13.04
CA PRO A 9 9.42 7.80 -12.84
C PRO A 9 9.95 8.34 -11.49
N LEU A 10 10.88 7.61 -10.88
CA LEU A 10 11.42 7.99 -9.56
C LEU A 10 12.04 9.39 -9.51
N SER A 11 12.52 9.90 -10.65
CA SER A 11 13.06 11.26 -10.78
C SER A 11 12.04 12.36 -10.51
N MET A 12 10.74 12.04 -10.53
CA MET A 12 9.64 12.95 -10.20
C MET A 12 9.13 12.76 -8.77
N GLY A 13 9.70 11.82 -8.01
CA GLY A 13 9.32 11.55 -6.64
C GLY A 13 10.14 12.35 -5.62
N ALA A 14 9.68 12.32 -4.38
CA ALA A 14 10.42 12.74 -3.21
C ALA A 14 10.26 11.70 -2.10
N ARG A 15 11.22 11.64 -1.19
CA ARG A 15 11.21 10.75 -0.03
C ARG A 15 11.14 11.57 1.24
N VAL A 16 10.36 11.08 2.20
CA VAL A 16 10.30 11.64 3.55
C VAL A 16 10.86 10.61 4.51
N SER A 17 11.90 10.99 5.25
CA SER A 17 12.49 10.17 6.31
C SER A 17 12.16 10.78 7.67
N PHE A 18 12.10 9.94 8.70
CA PHE A 18 11.76 10.35 10.06
C PHE A 18 12.89 9.94 11.02
N LYS A 19 13.37 10.89 11.82
CA LYS A 19 14.38 10.66 12.85
C LYS A 19 14.12 11.56 14.04
N ASP A 20 14.12 10.99 15.25
CA ASP A 20 13.94 11.72 16.51
C ASP A 20 12.69 12.63 16.52
N GLY A 21 11.58 12.13 15.97
CA GLY A 21 10.31 12.86 15.88
C GLY A 21 10.27 13.98 14.84
N LYS A 22 11.30 14.12 13.99
CA LYS A 22 11.37 15.11 12.91
C LYS A 22 11.36 14.45 11.55
N SER A 23 10.73 15.09 10.58
CA SER A 23 10.76 14.68 9.17
C SER A 23 11.83 15.44 8.39
N SER A 24 12.38 14.79 7.36
CA SER A 24 13.29 15.39 6.38
C SER A 24 12.91 14.90 4.99
N VAL A 25 12.92 15.82 4.02
CA VAL A 25 12.58 15.56 2.61
C VAL A 25 13.87 15.41 1.80
N THR A 26 13.90 14.43 0.90
CA THR A 26 14.96 14.23 -0.09
C THR A 26 14.31 14.05 -1.46
N ASP A 27 14.60 14.96 -2.38
CA ASP A 27 14.11 14.87 -3.75
C ASP A 27 14.82 13.75 -4.52
N GLY A 28 14.08 13.09 -5.40
CA GLY A 28 14.59 12.05 -6.27
C GLY A 28 14.61 10.63 -5.68
N PRO A 29 15.12 9.66 -6.46
CA PRO A 29 15.00 8.23 -6.18
C PRO A 29 15.67 7.81 -4.86
N TYR A 30 15.24 6.65 -4.33
CA TYR A 30 16.08 5.86 -3.42
C TYR A 30 17.35 5.40 -4.16
N VAL A 31 18.42 5.13 -3.41
CA VAL A 31 19.73 4.65 -3.91
C VAL A 31 19.56 3.60 -5.02
N GLU A 32 20.47 3.55 -6.01
CA GLU A 32 20.48 2.62 -7.15
C GLU A 32 19.85 1.26 -6.82
N THR A 33 18.58 1.09 -7.19
CA THR A 33 17.87 -0.19 -7.08
C THR A 33 17.80 -0.84 -8.45
N LYS A 34 17.98 -2.15 -8.49
CA LYS A 34 17.89 -2.93 -9.73
C LYS A 34 16.44 -3.14 -10.18
N GLU A 35 15.50 -2.99 -9.26
CA GLU A 35 14.07 -3.20 -9.48
C GLU A 35 13.30 -1.99 -8.93
N ILE A 36 12.31 -1.52 -9.69
CA ILE A 36 11.55 -0.31 -9.39
C ILE A 36 10.07 -0.63 -9.46
N LEU A 37 9.28 -0.13 -8.50
CA LEU A 37 7.83 -0.20 -8.55
C LEU A 37 7.28 0.76 -9.61
N GLY A 38 6.75 0.22 -10.69
CA GLY A 38 6.11 1.00 -11.76
C GLY A 38 4.61 1.27 -11.55
N GLY A 39 3.99 0.62 -10.57
CA GLY A 39 2.55 0.66 -10.37
C GLY A 39 2.10 -0.26 -9.23
N TYR A 40 0.83 -0.20 -8.90
CA TYR A 40 0.20 -1.13 -7.96
C TYR A 40 -1.26 -1.36 -8.33
N TRP A 41 -1.75 -2.56 -8.02
CA TRP A 41 -3.14 -2.93 -8.16
C TRP A 41 -3.67 -3.28 -6.77
N MET A 42 -4.91 -2.90 -6.50
CA MET A 42 -5.62 -3.37 -5.31
C MET A 42 -6.85 -4.13 -5.77
N ILE A 43 -6.96 -5.38 -5.34
CA ILE A 43 -8.04 -6.28 -5.73
C ILE A 43 -8.63 -6.91 -4.47
N GLN A 44 -9.97 -7.00 -4.45
CA GLN A 44 -10.68 -7.79 -3.46
C GLN A 44 -10.94 -9.17 -4.06
N VAL A 45 -10.35 -10.20 -3.47
CA VAL A 45 -10.51 -11.60 -3.85
C VAL A 45 -10.69 -12.46 -2.60
N LYS A 46 -11.09 -13.71 -2.76
CA LYS A 46 -11.38 -14.62 -1.64
C LYS A 46 -10.14 -15.30 -1.08
N SER A 47 -9.04 -15.31 -1.83
CA SER A 47 -7.80 -15.98 -1.43
C SER A 47 -6.58 -15.45 -2.18
N LYS A 48 -5.39 -15.75 -1.66
CA LYS A 48 -4.12 -15.49 -2.33
C LYS A 48 -4.01 -16.21 -3.67
N ASP A 49 -4.52 -17.43 -3.78
CA ASP A 49 -4.47 -18.20 -5.03
C ASP A 49 -5.31 -17.55 -6.14
N GLU A 50 -6.47 -16.99 -5.77
CA GLU A 50 -7.29 -16.19 -6.70
C GLU A 50 -6.55 -14.91 -7.13
N ALA A 51 -5.82 -14.24 -6.21
CA ALA A 51 -4.96 -13.10 -6.57
C ALA A 51 -3.84 -13.51 -7.54
N ILE A 52 -3.20 -14.66 -7.33
CA ILE A 52 -2.15 -15.20 -8.21
C ILE A 52 -2.71 -15.49 -9.60
N GLN A 53 -3.85 -16.17 -9.67
CA GLN A 53 -4.52 -16.41 -10.95
C GLN A 53 -4.86 -15.09 -11.66
N TRP A 54 -5.37 -14.10 -10.92
CA TRP A 54 -5.67 -12.79 -11.49
C TRP A 54 -4.42 -12.12 -12.08
N ALA A 55 -3.33 -12.06 -11.31
CA ALA A 55 -2.06 -11.47 -11.73
C ALA A 55 -1.44 -12.20 -12.94
N SER A 56 -1.62 -13.52 -13.05
CA SER A 56 -1.08 -14.32 -14.17
C SER A 56 -1.68 -13.98 -15.54
N HIS A 57 -2.80 -13.26 -15.59
CA HIS A 57 -3.38 -12.74 -16.82
C HIS A 57 -2.80 -11.38 -17.25
N CYS A 58 -1.90 -10.79 -16.46
CA CYS A 58 -1.22 -9.56 -16.84
C CYS A 58 -0.37 -9.80 -18.10
N PRO A 59 -0.50 -8.95 -19.15
CA PRO A 59 0.36 -9.03 -20.32
C PRO A 59 1.74 -8.42 -20.02
N ALA A 60 2.42 -8.93 -19.00
CA ALA A 60 3.72 -8.46 -18.53
C ALA A 60 4.85 -8.90 -19.47
N SER A 61 5.89 -8.08 -19.60
CA SER A 61 7.12 -8.42 -20.33
C SER A 61 8.02 -9.36 -19.53
N ASP A 62 8.97 -10.05 -20.18
CA ASP A 62 9.87 -11.02 -19.53
C ASP A 62 10.70 -10.47 -18.34
N ASN A 63 10.86 -9.14 -18.27
CA ASN A 63 11.61 -8.45 -17.22
C ASN A 63 10.70 -7.84 -16.12
N GLU A 64 9.39 -8.04 -16.18
CA GLU A 64 8.43 -7.52 -15.22
C GLU A 64 8.04 -8.59 -14.21
N ILE A 65 7.91 -8.19 -12.94
CA ILE A 65 7.56 -9.07 -11.83
C ILE A 65 6.41 -8.41 -11.06
N ILE A 66 5.38 -9.21 -10.74
CA ILE A 66 4.28 -8.80 -9.86
C ILE A 66 4.46 -9.49 -8.51
N GLU A 67 4.75 -8.70 -7.46
CA GLU A 67 4.71 -9.16 -6.08
C GLU A 67 3.26 -9.13 -5.57
N ILE A 68 2.79 -10.24 -4.97
CA ILE A 68 1.44 -10.33 -4.41
C ILE A 68 1.53 -10.30 -2.90
N ARG A 69 0.91 -9.28 -2.30
CA ARG A 69 0.84 -9.09 -0.86
C ARG A 69 -0.58 -8.84 -0.41
N GLN A 70 -0.98 -9.50 0.67
CA GLN A 70 -2.24 -9.21 1.32
C GLN A 70 -2.13 -7.91 2.12
N VAL A 71 -3.15 -7.05 2.01
CA VAL A 71 -3.33 -5.88 2.89
C VAL A 71 -3.85 -6.39 4.23
N GLN A 72 -3.32 -5.86 5.34
CA GLN A 72 -3.79 -6.26 6.66
C GLN A 72 -5.22 -5.75 6.91
N GLU A 73 -6.04 -6.64 7.45
CA GLU A 73 -7.38 -6.35 7.94
C GLU A 73 -7.38 -6.28 9.47
N LEU A 74 -8.41 -5.66 10.04
CA LEU A 74 -8.50 -5.52 11.50
C LEU A 74 -8.45 -6.88 12.22
N SER A 75 -9.02 -7.92 11.59
CA SER A 75 -9.00 -9.30 12.07
C SER A 75 -7.60 -9.91 12.20
N ASP A 76 -6.59 -9.34 11.53
CA ASP A 76 -5.21 -9.86 11.54
C ASP A 76 -4.45 -9.47 12.82
N PHE A 77 -5.00 -8.55 13.62
CA PHE A 77 -4.38 -8.04 14.85
C PHE A 77 -4.97 -8.69 16.11
N PRO A 78 -4.23 -8.69 17.25
CA PRO A 78 -4.76 -9.12 18.55
C PRO A 78 -6.00 -8.33 19.01
N GLU A 79 -6.90 -8.97 19.78
CA GLU A 79 -8.18 -8.36 20.18
C GLU A 79 -8.06 -7.02 20.92
N ASP A 80 -7.01 -6.82 21.70
CA ASP A 80 -6.74 -5.57 22.41
C ASP A 80 -6.43 -4.44 21.43
N VAL A 81 -5.65 -4.73 20.37
CA VAL A 81 -5.40 -3.80 19.27
C VAL A 81 -6.69 -3.52 18.50
N GLN A 82 -7.50 -4.55 18.24
CA GLN A 82 -8.79 -4.40 17.56
C GLN A 82 -9.72 -3.43 18.34
N LYS A 83 -9.85 -3.63 19.66
CA LYS A 83 -10.69 -2.80 20.54
C LYS A 83 -10.22 -1.34 20.56
N VAL A 84 -8.91 -1.10 20.54
CA VAL A 84 -8.35 0.27 20.46
C VAL A 84 -8.67 0.91 19.11
N ALA A 85 -8.46 0.19 18.01
CA ALA A 85 -8.69 0.69 16.67
C ALA A 85 -10.17 1.03 16.41
N SER A 86 -11.12 0.16 16.81
CA SER A 86 -12.56 0.44 16.69
C SER A 86 -12.96 1.71 17.46
N LYS A 87 -12.35 1.97 18.62
CA LYS A 87 -12.59 3.20 19.38
C LYS A 87 -12.06 4.44 18.66
N PHE A 88 -10.95 4.33 17.93
CA PHE A 88 -10.42 5.40 17.08
C PHE A 88 -11.34 5.70 15.89
N GLU A 89 -11.86 4.67 15.22
CA GLU A 89 -12.81 4.82 14.12
C GLU A 89 -14.13 5.47 14.58
N GLU A 90 -14.65 5.07 15.74
CA GLU A 90 -15.83 5.70 16.34
C GLU A 90 -15.62 7.19 16.62
N LEU A 91 -14.44 7.57 17.11
CA LEU A 91 -14.08 8.96 17.37
C LEU A 91 -13.94 9.77 16.08
N GLN A 92 -13.32 9.22 15.04
CA GLN A 92 -13.23 9.87 13.72
C GLN A 92 -14.61 10.00 13.05
N GLY A 93 -15.45 8.98 13.13
CA GLY A 93 -16.81 9.01 12.62
C GLY A 93 -17.71 10.03 13.33
N ARG A 94 -17.50 10.26 14.64
CA ARG A 94 -18.16 11.34 15.39
C ARG A 94 -17.67 12.73 14.95
N ALA A 95 -16.37 12.89 14.75
CA ALA A 95 -15.78 14.15 14.29
C ALA A 95 -16.25 14.55 12.88
N ASN A 96 -16.38 13.58 11.97
CA ASN A 96 -16.85 13.82 10.60
C ASN A 96 -18.36 14.11 10.51
N ARG A 97 -19.17 13.66 11.47
CA ARG A 97 -20.62 13.98 11.55
C ARG A 97 -20.95 15.30 12.23
N ALA A 98 -19.96 15.93 12.87
CA ALA A 98 -20.09 17.23 13.54
C ALA A 98 -19.64 18.41 12.66
N ARG A 99 -19.26 18.15 11.40
CA ARG A 99 -19.02 19.13 10.34
C ARG A 99 -20.17 19.10 9.35
#